data_AF-A0A645ERU1-F1
#
_entry.id   AF-A0A645ERU1-F1
#
_cell.length_a   1.000
_cell.length_b   1.000
_cell.length_c   1.000
_cell.angle_alpha   90.00
_cell.angle_beta   90.00
_cell.angle_gamma   90.00
#
_symmetry.space_group_name_H-M   'P 1'
#
loop_
_entity.id
_entity.type
_entity.pdbx_description
1 polymer ?
#
loop_
_entity_poly.entity_id
_entity_poly.type
_entity_poly.pdbx_seq_one_letter_code
_entity_poly.pdbx_strand_id
1 'polypeptide(L)'
;MILGKNFTLISGKPYIEDILCGVKVRISPDGFYQVNREGAELLYNTGIKAASLKKGDLVLDLYCGAGMISLAASKIVPEIKIIGVEIVESAVENARLNARANGVYDAEYYQGDASDLDSILACRKEKPACVIVDPPRKGCAASTLDYIVKTGTEKILYISCDPDTLARDMAILTGKGYAPSTSVIPVDMFPRTGHVETVVLMTRNI
;
A
#
# COMPACT_ATOMS: atom_id res chain seq x y z
N MET A 1 -16.87 -7.59 6.37
CA MET A 1 -17.38 -7.85 5.00
C MET A 1 -18.73 -8.54 5.11
N ILE A 2 -19.73 -8.17 4.30
CA ILE A 2 -21.12 -8.68 4.40
C ILE A 2 -21.31 -9.96 3.53
N LEU A 3 -20.27 -10.39 2.80
CA LEU A 3 -20.32 -11.55 1.91
C LEU A 3 -20.15 -12.87 2.66
N GLY A 4 -20.76 -13.94 2.13
CA GLY A 4 -20.55 -15.31 2.59
C GLY A 4 -19.18 -15.86 2.17
N LYS A 5 -18.80 -17.02 2.73
CA LYS A 5 -17.48 -17.64 2.48
C LYS A 5 -17.36 -18.37 1.14
N ASN A 6 -18.49 -18.73 0.52
CA ASN A 6 -18.52 -19.61 -0.64
C ASN A 6 -19.05 -18.84 -1.87
N PHE A 7 -18.28 -18.89 -2.96
CA PHE A 7 -18.67 -18.36 -4.26
C PHE A 7 -18.79 -19.51 -5.26
N THR A 8 -19.86 -19.53 -6.04
CA THR A 8 -20.07 -20.53 -7.11
C THR A 8 -20.04 -19.83 -8.47
N LEU A 9 -19.10 -20.21 -9.32
CA LEU A 9 -19.02 -19.70 -10.69
C LEU A 9 -20.13 -20.33 -11.54
N ILE A 10 -21.09 -19.51 -11.99
CA ILE A 10 -22.17 -19.97 -12.87
C ILE A 10 -21.73 -19.95 -14.35
N SER A 11 -20.95 -18.94 -14.76
CA SER A 11 -20.43 -18.81 -16.13
C SER A 11 -19.26 -17.82 -16.18
N GLY A 12 -18.37 -17.99 -17.17
CA GLY A 12 -17.28 -17.07 -17.45
C GLY A 12 -16.03 -17.30 -16.60
N LYS A 13 -15.44 -16.21 -16.09
CA LYS A 13 -14.25 -16.24 -15.23
C LYS A 13 -14.66 -15.98 -13.78
N PRO A 14 -13.95 -16.56 -12.78
CA PRO A 14 -14.22 -16.29 -11.37
C PRO A 14 -13.69 -14.92 -10.89
N TYR A 15 -13.24 -14.06 -11.80
CA TYR A 15 -12.70 -12.73 -11.53
C TYR A 15 -12.98 -11.81 -12.73
N ILE A 16 -12.91 -10.50 -12.51
CA ILE A 16 -12.84 -9.50 -13.58
C ILE A 16 -11.42 -8.95 -13.72
N GLU A 17 -11.11 -8.36 -14.87
CA GLU A 17 -9.82 -7.74 -15.15
C GLU A 17 -10.00 -6.24 -15.39
N ASP A 18 -9.13 -5.42 -14.78
CA ASP A 18 -9.05 -3.97 -15.02
C ASP A 18 -7.57 -3.54 -15.10
N ILE A 19 -7.33 -2.28 -15.42
CA ILE A 19 -6.00 -1.66 -15.40
C ILE A 19 -6.04 -0.47 -14.44
N LEU A 20 -5.15 -0.40 -13.46
CA LEU A 20 -5.02 0.76 -12.56
C LEU A 20 -3.56 1.21 -12.53
N CYS A 21 -3.28 2.48 -12.84
CA CYS A 21 -1.89 2.98 -12.94
C CYS A 21 -1.01 2.13 -13.89
N GLY A 22 -1.59 1.56 -14.95
CA GLY A 22 -0.89 0.65 -15.86
C GLY A 22 -0.63 -0.77 -15.32
N VAL A 23 -1.09 -1.08 -14.11
CA VAL A 23 -1.07 -2.42 -13.52
C VAL A 23 -2.30 -3.18 -13.98
N LYS A 24 -2.13 -4.35 -14.59
CA LYS A 24 -3.25 -5.27 -14.87
C LYS A 24 -3.67 -5.96 -13.57
N VAL A 25 -4.94 -5.85 -13.21
CA VAL A 25 -5.45 -6.36 -11.93
C VAL A 25 -6.49 -7.42 -12.19
N ARG A 26 -6.41 -8.53 -11.46
CA ARG A 26 -7.52 -9.48 -11.32
C ARG A 26 -8.25 -9.17 -10.02
N ILE A 27 -9.56 -8.96 -10.14
CA ILE A 27 -10.43 -8.59 -9.02
C ILE A 27 -11.36 -9.77 -8.76
N SER A 28 -11.15 -10.42 -7.62
CA SER A 28 -11.99 -11.51 -7.12
C SER A 28 -13.31 -10.95 -6.53
N PRO A 29 -14.38 -11.75 -6.41
CA PRO A 29 -15.69 -11.27 -5.97
C PRO A 29 -15.72 -10.66 -4.56
N ASP A 30 -14.81 -11.08 -3.71
CA ASP A 30 -14.58 -10.60 -2.34
C ASP A 30 -13.40 -9.63 -2.23
N GLY A 31 -12.70 -9.35 -3.33
CA GLY A 31 -11.54 -8.48 -3.36
C GLY A 31 -11.92 -7.01 -3.16
N PHE A 32 -11.16 -6.31 -2.33
CA PHE A 32 -11.24 -4.85 -2.27
C PHE A 32 -10.62 -4.24 -3.54
N TYR A 33 -11.32 -3.28 -4.14
CA TYR A 33 -10.84 -2.50 -5.27
C TYR A 33 -11.39 -1.08 -5.18
N GLN A 34 -10.60 -0.10 -5.62
CA GLN A 34 -11.00 1.30 -5.58
C GLN A 34 -12.18 1.54 -6.53
N VAL A 35 -13.24 2.15 -6.02
CA VAL A 35 -14.49 2.36 -6.78
C VAL A 35 -14.39 3.50 -7.80
N ASN A 36 -13.49 4.46 -7.55
CA ASN A 36 -13.24 5.60 -8.43
C ASN A 36 -11.82 5.49 -8.99
N ARG A 37 -11.72 4.97 -10.20
CA ARG A 37 -10.44 4.70 -10.86
C ARG A 37 -9.59 5.96 -11.05
N GLU A 38 -10.18 7.04 -11.57
CA GLU A 38 -9.43 8.29 -11.83
C GLU A 38 -8.88 8.89 -10.53
N GLY A 39 -9.69 8.89 -9.47
CA GLY A 39 -9.27 9.31 -8.14
C GLY A 39 -8.12 8.45 -7.60
N ALA A 40 -8.22 7.13 -7.72
CA ALA A 40 -7.17 6.21 -7.29
C ALA A 40 -5.87 6.38 -8.08
N GLU A 41 -5.95 6.53 -9.40
CA GLU A 41 -4.76 6.78 -10.22
C GLU A 41 -4.08 8.10 -9.84
N LEU A 42 -4.85 9.16 -9.60
CA LEU A 42 -4.30 10.44 -9.12
C LEU A 42 -3.62 10.28 -7.75
N LEU A 43 -4.30 9.65 -6.80
CA LEU A 43 -3.80 9.44 -5.43
C LEU A 43 -2.48 8.66 -5.42
N TYR A 44 -2.45 7.49 -6.09
CA TYR A 44 -1.28 6.62 -6.12
C TYR A 44 -0.13 7.27 -6.88
N ASN A 45 -0.37 7.81 -8.06
CA ASN A 45 0.68 8.45 -8.86
C ASN A 45 1.29 9.65 -8.12
N THR A 46 0.48 10.42 -7.41
CA THR A 46 0.95 11.56 -6.61
C THR A 46 1.88 11.09 -5.49
N GLY A 47 1.45 10.10 -4.72
CA GLY A 47 2.24 9.52 -3.64
C GLY A 47 3.55 8.90 -4.11
N ILE A 48 3.51 8.10 -5.16
CA ILE A 48 4.69 7.42 -5.71
C ILE A 48 5.70 8.43 -6.28
N LYS A 49 5.22 9.45 -7.01
CA LYS A 49 6.09 10.51 -7.53
C LYS A 49 6.75 11.28 -6.39
N ALA A 50 6.00 11.62 -5.35
CA ALA A 50 6.55 12.28 -4.17
C ALA A 50 7.65 11.43 -3.52
N ALA A 51 7.42 10.12 -3.37
CA ALA A 51 8.38 9.20 -2.78
C ALA A 51 9.74 9.16 -3.51
N SER A 52 9.80 9.60 -4.78
CA SER A 52 11.06 9.74 -5.54
C SER A 52 11.92 8.47 -5.46
N LEU A 53 11.28 7.33 -5.71
CA LEU A 53 11.91 6.00 -5.70
C LEU A 53 12.93 5.88 -6.84
N LYS A 54 13.94 5.03 -6.64
CA LYS A 54 14.99 4.73 -7.61
C LYS A 54 15.04 3.25 -7.92
N LYS A 55 15.60 2.91 -9.07
CA LYS A 55 15.92 1.53 -9.44
C LYS A 55 16.75 0.86 -8.33
N GLY A 56 16.35 -0.34 -7.93
CA GLY A 56 16.99 -1.11 -6.86
C GLY A 56 16.53 -0.77 -5.45
N ASP A 57 15.71 0.27 -5.25
CA ASP A 57 15.13 0.59 -3.95
C ASP A 57 14.23 -0.56 -3.47
N LEU A 58 14.32 -0.86 -2.17
CA LEU A 58 13.38 -1.75 -1.49
C LEU A 58 12.17 -0.95 -0.99
N VAL A 59 10.99 -1.35 -1.43
CA VAL A 59 9.70 -0.85 -0.97
C VAL A 59 9.04 -1.89 -0.07
N LEU A 60 8.63 -1.44 1.12
CA LEU A 60 7.82 -2.22 2.04
C LEU A 60 6.37 -1.75 1.97
N ASP A 61 5.43 -2.63 1.62
CA ASP A 61 4.01 -2.31 1.46
C ASP A 61 3.19 -2.95 2.59
N LEU A 62 2.81 -2.16 3.59
CA LEU A 62 2.03 -2.65 4.73
C LEU A 62 0.54 -2.41 4.47
N TYR A 63 -0.30 -3.39 4.81
CA TYR A 63 -1.71 -3.41 4.40
C TYR A 63 -1.85 -3.47 2.88
N CYS A 64 -0.99 -4.25 2.22
CA CYS A 64 -0.83 -4.16 0.77
C CYS A 64 -2.06 -4.61 -0.02
N GLY A 65 -3.02 -5.29 0.62
CA GLY A 65 -4.17 -5.89 -0.06
C GLY A 65 -3.72 -6.75 -1.24
N ALA A 66 -4.23 -6.44 -2.44
CA ALA A 66 -3.87 -7.11 -3.69
C ALA A 66 -2.60 -6.54 -4.37
N GLY A 67 -1.74 -5.82 -3.64
CA GLY A 67 -0.44 -5.30 -4.08
C GLY A 67 -0.51 -4.04 -4.96
N MET A 68 -1.62 -3.32 -4.94
CA MET A 68 -1.91 -2.32 -5.96
C MET A 68 -0.92 -1.15 -6.00
N ILE A 69 -0.56 -0.61 -4.85
CA ILE A 69 0.25 0.61 -4.76
C ILE A 69 1.72 0.29 -5.07
N SER A 70 2.29 -0.76 -4.47
CA SER A 70 3.66 -1.20 -4.76
C SER A 70 3.82 -1.68 -6.21
N LEU A 71 2.83 -2.37 -6.80
CA LEU A 71 2.87 -2.72 -8.22
C LEU A 71 2.77 -1.47 -9.11
N ALA A 72 1.95 -0.48 -8.78
CA ALA A 72 1.92 0.79 -9.50
C ALA A 72 3.28 1.50 -9.41
N ALA A 73 3.94 1.45 -8.26
CA ALA A 73 5.29 1.98 -8.09
C ALA A 73 6.29 1.29 -9.03
N SER A 74 6.19 -0.03 -9.23
CA SER A 74 7.06 -0.76 -10.16
C SER A 74 6.84 -0.40 -11.64
N LYS A 75 5.66 0.11 -12.00
CA LYS A 75 5.37 0.61 -13.36
C LYS A 75 6.02 1.97 -13.61
N ILE A 76 6.12 2.80 -12.58
CA ILE A 76 6.74 4.13 -12.66
C ILE A 76 8.27 4.01 -12.55
N VAL A 77 8.76 3.16 -11.65
CA VAL A 77 10.17 2.91 -11.41
C VAL A 77 10.43 1.41 -11.56
N PRO A 78 10.82 0.96 -12.77
CA PRO A 78 11.16 -0.43 -13.00
C PRO A 78 12.30 -0.89 -12.09
N GLU A 79 12.29 -2.19 -11.75
CA GLU A 79 13.36 -2.85 -10.97
C GLU A 79 13.50 -2.35 -9.52
N ILE A 80 12.41 -1.85 -8.91
CA ILE A 80 12.29 -1.80 -7.44
C ILE A 80 12.04 -3.20 -6.87
N LYS A 81 12.51 -3.45 -5.65
CA LYS A 81 12.16 -4.65 -4.89
C LYS A 81 10.90 -4.38 -4.06
N ILE A 82 10.00 -5.34 -3.97
CA ILE A 82 8.74 -5.21 -3.24
C ILE A 82 8.64 -6.32 -2.20
N ILE A 83 8.39 -5.94 -0.95
CA ILE A 83 7.94 -6.84 0.10
C ILE A 83 6.61 -6.29 0.64
N GLY A 84 5.53 -7.05 0.49
CA GLY A 84 4.20 -6.70 0.98
C GLY A 84 3.75 -7.62 2.12
N VAL A 85 2.93 -7.08 3.03
CA VAL A 85 2.26 -7.86 4.07
C VAL A 85 0.79 -7.48 4.20
N GLU A 86 -0.03 -8.50 4.33
CA GLU A 86 -1.48 -8.39 4.44
C GLU A 86 -2.02 -9.52 5.32
N ILE A 87 -3.02 -9.26 6.15
CA ILE A 87 -3.59 -10.23 7.09
C ILE A 87 -4.54 -11.22 6.39
N VAL A 88 -5.16 -10.78 5.29
CA VAL A 88 -6.11 -11.57 4.51
C VAL A 88 -5.36 -12.43 3.48
N GLU A 89 -5.37 -13.74 3.68
CA GLU A 89 -4.70 -14.71 2.80
C GLU A 89 -5.13 -14.60 1.33
N SER A 90 -6.43 -14.47 1.06
CA SER A 90 -6.93 -14.33 -0.32
C SER A 90 -6.42 -13.06 -1.01
N ALA A 91 -6.19 -11.98 -0.26
CA ALA A 91 -5.60 -10.75 -0.79
C ALA A 91 -4.11 -10.93 -1.11
N VAL A 92 -3.36 -11.64 -0.26
CA VAL A 92 -1.95 -12.02 -0.53
C VAL A 92 -1.84 -12.89 -1.78
N GLU A 93 -2.72 -13.86 -1.97
CA GLU A 93 -2.78 -14.68 -3.18
C GLU A 93 -3.05 -13.82 -4.43
N ASN A 94 -4.03 -12.91 -4.35
CA ASN A 94 -4.32 -11.96 -5.42
C ASN A 94 -3.11 -11.06 -5.72
N ALA A 95 -2.38 -10.59 -4.71
CA ALA A 95 -1.17 -9.79 -4.89
C ALA A 95 -0.08 -10.54 -5.66
N ARG A 96 0.15 -11.83 -5.32
CA ARG A 96 1.08 -12.70 -6.05
C ARG A 96 0.65 -12.92 -7.50
N LEU A 97 -0.65 -13.12 -7.74
CA LEU A 97 -1.20 -13.28 -9.09
C LEU A 97 -1.06 -11.99 -9.91
N ASN A 98 -1.36 -10.83 -9.32
CA ASN A 98 -1.23 -9.53 -9.96
C ASN A 98 0.23 -9.23 -10.29
N ALA A 99 1.17 -9.51 -9.37
CA ALA A 99 2.59 -9.33 -9.62
C ALA A 99 3.08 -10.13 -10.82
N ARG A 100 2.73 -11.43 -10.88
CA ARG A 100 3.04 -12.30 -12.03
C ARG A 100 2.40 -11.81 -13.32
N ALA A 101 1.13 -11.39 -13.29
CA ALA A 101 0.42 -10.86 -14.45
C ALA A 101 1.06 -9.56 -15.00
N ASN A 102 1.84 -8.86 -14.17
CA ASN A 102 2.54 -7.63 -14.52
C ASN A 102 4.04 -7.79 -14.78
N GLY A 103 4.55 -9.02 -14.74
CA GLY A 103 5.97 -9.33 -14.96
C GLY A 103 6.89 -8.99 -13.78
N VAL A 104 6.34 -8.79 -12.59
CA VAL A 104 7.08 -8.46 -11.36
C VAL A 104 7.26 -9.74 -10.55
N TYR A 105 8.11 -10.64 -11.04
CA TYR A 105 8.25 -11.99 -10.48
C TYR A 105 8.96 -12.04 -9.13
N ASP A 106 9.78 -11.03 -8.83
CA ASP A 106 10.56 -10.94 -7.60
C ASP A 106 9.82 -10.19 -6.48
N ALA A 107 8.55 -9.79 -6.70
CA ALA A 107 7.73 -9.22 -5.64
C ALA A 107 7.29 -10.30 -4.65
N GLU A 108 7.50 -10.04 -3.37
CA GLU A 108 7.20 -10.97 -2.30
C GLU A 108 6.04 -10.47 -1.46
N TYR A 109 5.07 -11.35 -1.20
CA TYR A 109 3.91 -11.03 -0.37
C TYR A 109 3.74 -12.09 0.71
N TYR A 110 3.56 -11.64 1.94
CA TYR A 110 3.47 -12.47 3.14
C TYR A 110 2.11 -12.27 3.80
N GLN A 111 1.55 -13.36 4.34
CA GLN A 111 0.40 -13.27 5.22
C GLN A 111 0.89 -12.99 6.64
N GLY A 112 0.41 -11.92 7.26
CA GLY A 112 0.79 -11.58 8.64
C GLY A 112 0.50 -10.12 9.00
N ASP A 113 1.00 -9.70 10.16
CA ASP A 113 1.11 -8.30 10.58
C ASP A 113 2.48 -7.73 10.15
N ALA A 114 2.60 -6.41 10.14
CA ALA A 114 3.84 -5.70 9.85
C ALA A 114 5.03 -6.21 10.68
N SER A 115 4.81 -6.54 11.95
CA SER A 115 5.88 -7.06 12.83
C SER A 115 6.43 -8.41 12.41
N ASP A 116 5.67 -9.23 11.66
CA ASP A 116 6.10 -10.57 11.24
C ASP A 116 7.25 -10.50 10.21
N LEU A 117 7.40 -9.35 9.55
CA LEU A 117 8.47 -9.10 8.58
C LEU A 117 9.84 -8.80 9.21
N ASP A 118 9.94 -8.65 10.54
CA ASP A 118 11.20 -8.38 11.24
C ASP A 118 12.29 -9.41 10.91
N SER A 119 11.91 -10.70 10.95
CA SER A 119 12.84 -11.80 10.66
C SER A 119 13.37 -11.75 9.23
N ILE A 120 12.50 -11.41 8.27
CA ILE A 120 12.82 -11.32 6.84
C ILE A 120 13.80 -10.18 6.57
N LEU A 121 13.52 -8.98 7.10
CA LEU A 121 14.40 -7.82 6.93
C LEU A 121 15.75 -8.02 7.62
N ALA A 122 15.75 -8.58 8.84
CA ALA A 122 16.97 -8.84 9.60
C ALA A 122 17.89 -9.84 8.88
N CYS A 123 17.34 -10.91 8.30
CA CYS A 123 18.11 -11.87 7.52
C CYS A 123 18.75 -11.24 6.27
N ARG A 124 18.06 -10.28 5.63
CA ARG A 124 18.52 -9.63 4.39
C ARG A 124 19.51 -8.51 4.63
N LYS A 125 19.56 -7.94 5.84
CA LYS A 125 20.33 -6.73 6.16
C LYS A 125 20.01 -5.58 5.20
N GLU A 126 18.78 -5.55 4.68
CA GLU A 126 18.29 -4.50 3.79
C GLU A 126 17.43 -3.51 4.58
N LYS A 127 17.64 -2.22 4.31
CA LYS A 127 16.82 -1.13 4.82
C LYS A 127 15.85 -0.70 3.72
N PRO A 128 14.52 -0.66 3.97
CA PRO A 128 13.58 -0.17 2.97
C PRO A 128 13.78 1.33 2.72
N ALA A 129 13.88 1.70 1.44
CA ALA A 129 13.99 3.10 1.00
C ALA A 129 12.68 3.87 1.25
N CYS A 130 11.54 3.16 1.16
CA CYS A 130 10.23 3.69 1.45
C CYS A 130 9.33 2.60 2.07
N VAL A 131 8.54 2.99 3.07
CA VAL A 131 7.42 2.18 3.56
C VAL A 131 6.12 2.82 3.09
N ILE A 132 5.27 2.04 2.43
CA ILE A 132 3.93 2.43 1.99
C ILE A 132 2.94 1.89 3.02
N VAL A 133 1.97 2.71 3.41
CA VAL A 133 0.85 2.30 4.26
C VAL A 133 -0.48 2.82 3.70
N ASP A 134 -1.47 1.95 3.60
CA ASP A 134 -2.87 2.27 3.26
C ASP A 134 -3.80 1.54 4.24
N PRO A 135 -3.86 2.00 5.52
CA PRO A 135 -4.59 1.29 6.55
C PRO A 135 -6.11 1.46 6.40
N PRO A 136 -6.91 0.60 7.05
CA PRO A 136 -8.35 0.82 7.17
C PRO A 136 -8.66 2.13 7.94
N ARG A 137 -9.92 2.57 7.91
CA ARG A 137 -10.43 3.81 8.58
C ARG A 137 -10.00 4.04 10.04
N LYS A 138 -9.59 2.99 10.77
CA LYS A 138 -9.07 3.11 12.14
C LYS A 138 -7.62 3.65 12.21
N GLY A 139 -6.96 3.80 11.07
CA GLY A 139 -5.53 4.11 10.93
C GLY A 139 -4.64 2.89 11.24
N CYS A 140 -3.34 3.16 11.35
CA CYS A 140 -2.35 2.16 11.73
C CYS A 140 -2.51 1.75 13.19
N ALA A 141 -2.22 0.49 13.50
CA ALA A 141 -1.98 0.10 14.88
C ALA A 141 -0.68 0.77 15.40
N ALA A 142 -0.62 1.05 16.71
CA ALA A 142 0.57 1.65 17.32
C ALA A 142 1.83 0.77 17.11
N SER A 143 1.67 -0.55 17.19
CA SER A 143 2.72 -1.53 16.88
C SER A 143 3.23 -1.41 15.44
N THR A 144 2.35 -1.14 14.47
CA THR A 144 2.75 -0.89 13.08
C THR A 144 3.58 0.38 12.98
N LEU A 145 3.17 1.48 13.61
CA LEU A 145 3.94 2.73 13.60
C LEU A 145 5.33 2.54 14.24
N ASP A 146 5.39 1.85 15.38
CA ASP A 146 6.65 1.50 16.04
C ASP A 146 7.56 0.66 15.12
N TYR A 147 6.98 -0.33 14.45
CA TYR A 147 7.68 -1.15 13.48
C TYR A 147 8.22 -0.33 12.31
N ILE A 148 7.41 0.56 11.70
CA ILE A 148 7.86 1.45 10.61
C ILE A 148 9.09 2.24 11.04
N VAL A 149 9.08 2.82 12.24
CA VAL A 149 10.23 3.58 12.76
C VAL A 149 11.46 2.69 12.97
N LYS A 150 11.25 1.46 13.48
CA LYS A 150 12.30 0.45 13.70
C LYS A 150 12.96 -0.01 12.40
N THR A 151 12.25 -0.06 11.27
CA THR A 151 12.84 -0.38 9.95
C THR A 151 13.96 0.59 9.55
N GLY A 152 14.00 1.78 10.17
CA GLY A 152 14.97 2.82 9.86
C GLY A 152 14.70 3.56 8.55
N THR A 153 13.56 3.30 7.89
CA THR A 153 13.22 3.89 6.59
C THR A 153 13.33 5.42 6.58
N GLU A 154 13.72 5.98 5.44
CA GLU A 154 13.81 7.44 5.27
C GLU A 154 12.48 8.06 4.88
N LYS A 155 11.58 7.28 4.28
CA LYS A 155 10.33 7.76 3.68
C LYS A 155 9.16 6.87 4.08
N ILE A 156 8.06 7.52 4.45
CA ILE A 156 6.78 6.86 4.69
C ILE A 156 5.77 7.49 3.76
N LEU A 157 5.28 6.73 2.79
CA LEU A 157 4.16 7.11 1.95
C LEU A 157 2.88 6.63 2.63
N TYR A 158 2.11 7.57 3.20
CA TYR A 158 0.87 7.27 3.89
C TYR A 158 -0.31 7.70 3.01
N ILE A 159 -1.18 6.74 2.70
CA ILE A 159 -2.47 6.94 2.06
C ILE A 159 -3.55 6.68 3.11
N SER A 160 -4.55 7.56 3.23
CA SER A 160 -5.59 7.45 4.27
C SER A 160 -6.96 7.88 3.75
N CYS A 161 -7.97 7.06 4.08
CA CYS A 161 -9.37 7.32 3.84
C CYS A 161 -10.06 8.13 4.94
N ASP A 162 -9.34 8.41 6.03
CA ASP A 162 -9.84 9.12 7.21
C ASP A 162 -8.80 10.15 7.69
N PRO A 163 -9.08 11.47 7.57
CA PRO A 163 -8.12 12.51 7.94
C PRO A 163 -7.88 12.62 9.45
N ASP A 164 -8.83 12.21 10.29
CA ASP A 164 -8.69 12.31 11.76
C ASP A 164 -7.69 11.26 12.27
N THR A 165 -7.81 10.02 11.79
CA THR A 165 -6.85 8.97 12.14
C THR A 165 -5.49 9.18 11.49
N LEU A 166 -5.45 9.76 10.29
CA LEU A 166 -4.20 10.22 9.67
C LEU A 166 -3.48 11.24 10.56
N ALA A 167 -4.18 12.28 11.02
CA ALA A 167 -3.61 13.31 11.87
C ALA A 167 -3.03 12.75 13.17
N ARG A 168 -3.74 11.80 13.80
CA ARG A 168 -3.25 11.06 14.99
C ARG A 168 -1.95 10.33 14.68
N ASP A 169 -1.92 9.55 13.61
CA ASP A 169 -0.75 8.71 13.27
C ASP A 169 0.46 9.57 12.87
N MET A 170 0.23 10.66 12.12
CA MET A 170 1.26 11.63 11.78
C MET A 170 1.85 12.28 13.04
N ALA A 171 1.03 12.63 14.03
CA ALA A 171 1.53 13.19 15.29
C ALA A 171 2.45 12.20 16.04
N ILE A 172 2.10 10.91 16.05
CA ILE A 172 2.95 9.86 16.62
C ILE A 172 4.27 9.73 15.84
N LEU A 173 4.22 9.68 14.51
CA LEU A 173 5.40 9.61 13.66
C LEU A 173 6.30 10.85 13.82
N THR A 174 5.71 12.03 14.01
CA THR A 174 6.45 13.26 14.31
C THR A 174 7.13 13.24 15.66
N GLY A 175 6.46 12.71 16.70
CA GLY A 175 7.11 12.43 17.98
C GLY A 175 8.29 11.44 17.87
N LYS A 176 8.38 10.68 16.77
CA LYS A 176 9.44 9.70 16.49
C LYS A 176 10.44 10.16 15.42
N GLY A 177 10.44 11.45 15.08
CA GLY A 177 11.46 12.04 14.20
C GLY A 177 11.12 12.06 12.71
N TYR A 178 9.85 11.91 12.33
CA TYR A 178 9.39 12.10 10.95
C TYR A 178 8.63 13.42 10.78
N ALA A 179 8.76 14.10 9.65
CA ALA A 179 7.92 15.23 9.32
C ALA A 179 7.35 15.10 7.91
N PRO A 180 6.19 15.71 7.64
CA PRO A 180 5.69 15.83 6.26
C PRO A 180 6.74 16.55 5.41
N SER A 181 7.21 15.89 4.35
CA SER A 181 8.17 16.48 3.40
C SER A 181 7.50 17.15 2.22
N THR A 182 6.22 16.85 2.01
CA THR A 182 5.37 17.42 0.98
C THR A 182 4.14 18.06 1.58
N SER A 183 3.42 18.83 0.76
CA SER A 183 2.02 19.16 1.05
C SER A 183 1.22 17.88 1.32
N VAL A 184 0.26 17.98 2.23
CA VAL A 184 -0.80 16.98 2.41
C VAL A 184 -1.78 17.15 1.25
N ILE A 185 -1.99 16.11 0.44
CA ILE A 185 -2.76 16.21 -0.80
C ILE A 185 -4.08 15.45 -0.62
N PRO A 186 -5.22 16.16 -0.49
CA PRO A 186 -6.53 15.52 -0.50
C PRO A 186 -6.97 15.18 -1.93
N VAL A 187 -7.69 14.07 -2.08
CA VAL A 187 -8.29 13.61 -3.33
C VAL A 187 -9.76 13.31 -3.07
N ASP A 188 -10.64 13.87 -3.90
CA ASP A 188 -12.07 13.60 -3.86
C ASP A 188 -12.37 12.24 -4.52
N MET A 189 -12.14 11.17 -3.76
CA MET A 189 -12.40 9.80 -4.21
C MET A 189 -13.91 9.51 -4.27
N PHE A 190 -14.71 10.19 -3.44
CA PHE A 190 -16.15 9.96 -3.30
C PHE A 190 -16.93 11.28 -3.41
N PRO A 191 -17.05 11.84 -4.64
CA PRO A 191 -17.74 13.11 -4.83
C PRO A 191 -19.16 13.08 -4.27
N ARG A 192 -19.59 14.22 -3.69
CA ARG A 192 -20.89 14.40 -3.03
C ARG A 192 -21.06 13.63 -1.73
N THR A 193 -19.96 13.20 -1.11
CA THR A 193 -19.95 12.63 0.25
C THR A 193 -19.08 13.47 1.19
N GLY A 194 -19.04 13.11 2.47
CA GLY A 194 -18.09 13.71 3.43
C GLY A 194 -16.72 13.03 3.46
N HIS A 195 -16.47 12.03 2.61
CA HIS A 195 -15.20 11.30 2.61
C HIS A 195 -14.10 12.05 1.86
N VAL A 196 -12.89 12.03 2.41
CA VAL A 196 -11.70 12.63 1.79
C VAL A 196 -10.56 11.63 1.89
N GLU A 197 -10.07 11.17 0.75
CA GLU A 197 -8.83 10.41 0.68
C GLU A 197 -7.66 11.37 0.73
N THR A 198 -6.58 11.01 1.40
CA THR A 198 -5.42 11.88 1.58
C THR A 198 -4.14 11.10 1.34
N VAL A 199 -3.18 11.71 0.66
CA VAL A 199 -1.82 11.19 0.51
C VAL A 199 -0.81 12.17 1.12
N VAL A 200 0.13 11.63 1.89
CA VAL A 200 1.23 12.39 2.48
C VAL A 200 2.52 11.58 2.42
N LEU A 201 3.61 12.26 2.07
CA LEU A 201 4.95 11.71 2.24
C LEU A 201 5.54 12.29 3.53
N MET A 202 5.94 11.43 4.45
CA MET A 202 6.72 11.80 5.61
C MET A 202 8.17 11.37 5.41
N THR A 203 9.12 12.23 5.79
CA THR A 203 10.55 11.90 5.78
C THR A 203 11.13 12.00 7.17
N ARG A 204 12.17 11.21 7.43
CA ARG A 204 12.94 11.32 8.67
C ARG A 204 13.65 12.68 8.70
N ASN A 205 13.40 13.48 9.73
CA ASN A 205 14.17 14.69 10.01
C ASN A 205 15.53 14.25 10.53
N ILE A 206 16.58 14.52 9.76
CA ILE A 206 17.97 14.33 10.17
C ILE A 206 18.42 15.59 10.91
#